data_AF-A0A6P8YXD1-F1
#
_entry.id   AF-A0A6P8YXD1-F1
#
_cell.length_a   1.000
_cell.length_b   1.000
_cell.length_c   1.000
_cell.angle_alpha   90.00
_cell.angle_beta   90.00
_cell.angle_gamma   90.00
#
_symmetry.space_group_name_H-M   'P 1'
#
loop_
_entity.id
_entity.type
_entity.pdbx_description
1 polymer ?
#
loop_
_entity_poly.entity_id
_entity_poly.type
_entity_poly.pdbx_seq_one_letter_code
_entity_poly.pdbx_strand_id
1 'polypeptide(L)'
;MAEEWQGKVFCPLTWTANGAPLVPMTMAMARSIEAEGLDFSPTPWHRLLELIGLAYAYHQLSRADACEKVINCYAIILPGVHDSDCPLIKEYRPAIRHLLDGFWAMLEWERRRKTSPLLAAFIEEITPFEELSPRLQAAVHAVHATISKVQRDVALTHAQLAVQKSPGEGEWHHLLGLCTGLPGSGATPAEHEAHLREAHRLRPGPHTAVTLARVLASKEKGRARELLDEALREHPDSPYVLSLAGEVLVAIDGLNVETATQAKRLLERCSSLIGDRGSTELKLANLCRRQGGREAEAKAHYQKVLVLLHESHFEDGDGIKAY
;
A
#
# COMPACT_ATOMS: atom_id res chain seq x y z
N MET A 1 2.69 9.40 27.97
CA MET A 1 3.22 8.05 27.67
C MET A 1 4.13 8.12 26.45
N ALA A 2 5.27 8.83 26.55
CA ALA A 2 6.11 9.19 25.40
C ALA A 2 7.58 8.77 25.58
N GLU A 3 7.86 7.67 26.29
CA GLU A 3 9.23 7.34 26.71
C GLU A 3 9.73 5.91 26.40
N GLU A 4 9.12 5.16 25.49
CA GLU A 4 9.59 3.79 25.14
C GLU A 4 9.93 3.55 23.65
N TRP A 5 10.11 4.60 22.85
CA TRP A 5 10.51 4.49 21.44
C TRP A 5 12.02 4.63 21.19
N GLN A 6 12.85 4.63 22.24
CA GLN A 6 14.31 4.74 22.09
C GLN A 6 14.92 3.39 21.66
N GLY A 7 15.27 3.27 20.38
CA GLY A 7 16.22 2.26 19.89
C GLY A 7 15.75 1.36 18.74
N LYS A 8 14.48 1.41 18.32
CA LYS A 8 13.99 0.65 17.15
C LYS A 8 13.75 1.57 15.98
N VAL A 9 14.68 1.55 15.02
CA VAL A 9 14.55 2.25 13.74
C VAL A 9 13.77 1.32 12.80
N PHE A 10 12.61 1.73 12.26
CA PHE A 10 11.73 0.89 11.43
C PHE A 10 11.83 1.23 9.93
N CYS A 11 11.48 0.29 9.05
CA CYS A 11 11.49 0.49 7.61
C CYS A 11 10.48 1.56 7.14
N PRO A 12 10.86 2.46 6.19
CA PRO A 12 9.97 3.44 5.57
C PRO A 12 9.17 2.90 4.39
N LEU A 13 9.50 1.71 3.86
CA LEU A 13 8.73 1.05 2.78
C LEU A 13 7.30 0.67 3.20
N THR A 14 6.94 0.97 4.44
CA THR A 14 5.75 0.50 5.16
C THR A 14 5.08 1.64 5.92
N TRP A 15 5.48 2.89 5.65
CA TRP A 15 4.95 4.08 6.32
C TRP A 15 3.61 4.52 5.75
N THR A 16 2.54 4.01 6.32
CA THR A 16 1.25 4.69 6.33
C THR A 16 1.09 5.42 7.66
N ALA A 17 0.75 6.71 7.55
CA ALA A 17 0.55 7.72 8.59
C ALA A 17 0.59 7.28 10.08
N ASN A 18 1.79 7.13 10.64
CA ASN A 18 1.99 7.14 12.09
C ASN A 18 2.17 8.59 12.58
N GLY A 19 1.04 9.29 12.74
CA GLY A 19 0.75 10.32 13.76
C GLY A 19 1.82 11.30 14.27
N ALA A 20 2.89 11.62 13.54
CA ALA A 20 3.85 12.63 13.98
C ALA A 20 3.27 14.05 13.75
N PRO A 21 3.35 14.96 14.74
CA PRO A 21 2.86 16.32 14.58
C PRO A 21 3.85 17.13 13.73
N LEU A 22 3.42 17.53 12.53
CA LEU A 22 4.01 18.63 11.78
C LEU A 22 2.90 19.65 11.50
N VAL A 23 3.05 20.86 12.02
CA VAL A 23 2.16 22.02 11.83
C VAL A 23 3.00 23.16 11.24
N PRO A 24 2.46 24.12 10.44
CA PRO A 24 1.29 24.11 9.54
C PRO A 24 1.68 24.37 8.06
N MET A 25 0.93 23.82 7.11
CA MET A 25 0.99 24.22 5.70
C MET A 25 -0.36 24.82 5.27
N THR A 26 -0.32 25.86 4.43
CA THR A 26 -1.42 26.79 4.14
C THR A 26 -2.37 26.30 3.03
N MET A 27 -3.48 27.04 2.81
CA MET A 27 -4.64 26.72 1.94
C MET A 27 -4.35 26.31 0.48
N ALA A 28 -3.12 26.44 -0.05
CA ALA A 28 -2.75 25.98 -1.40
C ALA A 28 -2.38 24.48 -1.45
N MET A 29 -1.96 23.89 -0.33
CA MET A 29 -1.79 22.42 -0.19
C MET A 29 -3.15 21.69 -0.28
N ALA A 30 -4.23 22.42 0.01
CA ALA A 30 -5.62 21.96 -0.04
C ALA A 30 -6.19 21.75 -1.46
N ARG A 31 -5.48 22.11 -2.54
CA ARG A 31 -5.93 21.80 -3.93
C ARG A 31 -5.11 20.71 -4.63
N SER A 32 -3.83 20.54 -4.29
CA SER A 32 -2.98 19.49 -4.90
C SER A 32 -3.28 18.09 -4.36
N ILE A 33 -3.99 18.02 -3.23
CA ILE A 33 -4.64 16.82 -2.69
C ILE A 33 -5.87 16.41 -3.54
N GLU A 34 -6.45 17.29 -4.35
CA GLU A 34 -7.74 17.07 -5.00
C GLU A 34 -7.70 16.15 -6.25
N ALA A 35 -6.55 15.61 -6.70
CA ALA A 35 -6.48 14.82 -7.95
C ALA A 35 -5.65 13.50 -7.95
N GLU A 36 -5.13 13.00 -6.82
CA GLU A 36 -4.20 11.84 -6.81
C GLU A 36 -4.75 10.64 -6.00
N GLY A 37 -4.72 9.40 -6.51
CA GLY A 37 -5.65 8.34 -6.09
C GLY A 37 -5.18 6.94 -5.68
N LEU A 38 -5.53 6.57 -4.43
CA LEU A 38 -5.69 5.23 -3.80
C LEU A 38 -4.41 4.52 -3.31
N ASP A 39 -4.20 4.09 -2.05
CA ASP A 39 -5.01 3.97 -0.83
C ASP A 39 -4.15 4.39 0.40
N PHE A 40 -4.35 5.64 0.84
CA PHE A 40 -4.10 6.22 2.18
C PHE A 40 -2.70 6.77 2.55
N SER A 41 -2.33 7.79 1.76
CA SER A 41 -1.28 8.79 1.94
C SER A 41 0.14 8.36 1.53
N PRO A 42 0.56 8.70 0.29
CA PRO A 42 1.95 8.69 -0.06
C PRO A 42 2.71 9.77 0.71
N THR A 43 3.56 9.32 1.61
CA THR A 43 4.90 9.93 1.61
C THR A 43 5.47 9.81 0.19
N PRO A 44 6.48 10.61 -0.20
CA PRO A 44 7.19 10.41 -1.47
C PRO A 44 7.54 8.93 -1.78
N TRP A 45 7.60 8.09 -0.74
CA TRP A 45 7.79 6.64 -0.81
C TRP A 45 6.65 5.82 -1.39
N HIS A 46 5.37 6.05 -1.06
CA HIS A 46 4.33 5.23 -1.71
C HIS A 46 4.22 5.58 -3.19
N ARG A 47 4.35 6.87 -3.54
CA ARG A 47 4.41 7.30 -4.93
C ARG A 47 5.56 6.61 -5.66
N LEU A 48 6.71 6.48 -5.00
CA LEU A 48 7.83 5.72 -5.55
C LEU A 48 7.49 4.24 -5.74
N LEU A 49 6.90 3.57 -4.75
CA LEU A 49 6.51 2.16 -4.86
C LEU A 49 5.45 1.91 -5.94
N GLU A 50 4.50 2.84 -6.09
CA GLU A 50 3.51 2.84 -7.16
C GLU A 50 4.17 3.01 -8.52
N LEU A 51 5.08 3.97 -8.67
CA LEU A 51 5.82 4.16 -9.92
C LEU A 51 6.69 2.94 -10.25
N ILE A 52 7.33 2.30 -9.27
CA ILE A 52 8.05 1.04 -9.47
C ILE A 52 7.09 -0.06 -9.93
N GLY A 53 5.93 -0.19 -9.29
CA GLY A 53 4.89 -1.16 -9.67
C GLY A 53 4.34 -0.92 -11.07
N LEU A 54 4.07 0.34 -11.43
CA LEU A 54 3.63 0.74 -12.77
C LEU A 54 4.71 0.46 -13.81
N ALA A 55 5.96 0.80 -13.52
CA ALA A 55 7.08 0.55 -14.41
C ALA A 55 7.23 -0.96 -14.68
N TYR A 56 7.11 -1.79 -13.63
CA TYR A 56 7.10 -3.24 -13.76
C TYR A 56 5.92 -3.75 -14.60
N ALA A 57 4.70 -3.28 -14.31
CA ALA A 57 3.50 -3.67 -15.06
C ALA A 57 3.59 -3.28 -16.55
N TYR A 58 4.07 -2.07 -16.84
CA TYR A 58 4.25 -1.58 -18.21
C TYR A 58 5.30 -2.39 -18.95
N HIS A 59 6.39 -2.76 -18.29
CA HIS A 59 7.40 -3.66 -18.86
C HIS A 59 6.81 -5.04 -19.18
N GLN A 60 6.03 -5.64 -18.27
CA GLN A 60 5.35 -6.92 -18.53
C GLN A 60 4.39 -6.85 -19.73
N LEU A 61 3.79 -5.68 -19.97
CA LEU A 61 2.93 -5.40 -21.12
C LEU A 61 3.70 -4.92 -22.37
N SER A 62 5.04 -4.92 -22.33
CA SER A 62 5.90 -4.44 -23.42
C SER A 62 5.60 -2.99 -23.86
N ARG A 63 5.17 -2.14 -22.94
CA ARG A 63 4.93 -0.70 -23.17
C ARG A 63 6.24 0.08 -23.08
N ALA A 64 6.45 0.99 -24.03
CA ALA A 64 7.63 1.86 -24.08
C ALA A 64 7.75 2.78 -22.85
N ASP A 65 6.63 3.05 -22.18
CA ASP A 65 6.51 3.99 -21.07
C ASP A 65 7.16 3.48 -19.76
N ALA A 66 7.55 2.20 -19.71
CA ALA A 66 8.21 1.63 -18.52
C ALA A 66 9.47 2.44 -18.14
N CYS A 67 10.28 2.84 -19.12
CA CYS A 67 11.49 3.64 -18.88
C CYS A 67 11.17 5.02 -18.30
N GLU A 68 10.09 5.67 -18.77
CA GLU A 68 9.65 6.97 -18.24
C GLU A 68 9.30 6.87 -16.75
N LYS A 69 8.58 5.81 -16.35
CA LYS A 69 8.22 5.59 -14.95
C LYS A 69 9.44 5.33 -14.07
N VAL A 70 10.46 4.62 -14.56
CA VAL A 70 11.75 4.47 -13.86
C VAL A 70 12.48 5.81 -13.72
N ILE A 71 12.49 6.65 -14.75
CA ILE A 71 13.10 8.00 -14.67
C ILE A 71 12.39 8.84 -13.60
N ASN A 72 11.05 8.78 -13.54
CA ASN A 72 10.27 9.46 -12.51
C ASN A 72 10.60 8.94 -11.10
N CYS A 73 10.90 7.65 -10.96
CA CYS A 73 11.37 7.07 -9.69
C CYS A 73 12.71 7.68 -9.25
N TYR A 74 13.68 7.82 -10.17
CA TYR A 74 14.96 8.45 -9.87
C TYR A 74 14.80 9.89 -9.42
N ALA A 75 13.92 10.67 -10.07
CA ALA A 75 13.65 12.05 -9.67
C ALA A 75 13.23 12.17 -8.20
N ILE A 76 12.49 11.18 -7.67
CA ILE A 76 12.04 11.16 -6.27
C ILE A 76 13.19 10.85 -5.30
N ILE A 77 14.14 9.99 -5.68
CA ILE A 77 15.21 9.54 -4.78
C ILE A 77 16.50 10.38 -4.87
N LEU A 78 16.57 11.30 -5.85
CA LEU A 78 17.72 12.19 -6.04
C LEU A 78 17.92 13.11 -4.82
N PRO A 79 19.17 13.27 -4.35
CA PRO A 79 19.50 14.22 -3.28
C PRO A 79 19.05 15.65 -3.64
N GLY A 80 18.47 16.39 -2.69
CA GLY A 80 18.09 17.80 -2.85
C GLY A 80 16.78 18.09 -3.60
N VAL A 81 16.14 17.09 -4.23
CA VAL A 81 14.81 17.26 -4.86
C VAL A 81 13.70 17.12 -3.83
N HIS A 82 13.82 16.11 -2.98
CA HIS A 82 13.05 15.96 -1.75
C HIS A 82 14.04 15.90 -0.61
N ASP A 83 14.52 17.06 -0.16
CA ASP A 83 15.27 17.22 1.09
C ASP A 83 14.33 17.02 2.29
N SER A 84 13.77 15.82 2.33
CA SER A 84 13.20 15.24 3.50
C SER A 84 14.40 14.76 4.30
N ASP A 85 14.80 15.57 5.29
CA ASP A 85 15.80 15.22 6.29
C ASP A 85 15.44 13.98 7.13
N CYS A 86 14.39 13.25 6.75
CA CYS A 86 13.99 11.98 7.32
C CYS A 86 15.16 10.97 7.23
N PRO A 87 15.78 10.60 8.36
CA PRO A 87 16.93 9.71 8.39
C PRO A 87 16.67 8.34 7.75
N LEU A 88 15.41 7.91 7.71
CA LEU A 88 14.98 6.62 7.14
C LEU A 88 15.06 6.60 5.62
N ILE A 89 14.85 7.75 4.97
CA ILE A 89 15.09 7.93 3.54
C ILE A 89 16.53 7.63 3.22
N LYS A 90 17.42 8.25 3.99
CA LYS A 90 18.86 8.12 3.85
C LYS A 90 19.28 6.66 4.09
N GLU A 91 18.66 6.00 5.07
CA GLU A 91 18.95 4.61 5.42
C GLU A 91 18.52 3.61 4.33
N TYR A 92 17.34 3.73 3.74
CA TYR A 92 16.81 2.75 2.77
C TYR A 92 17.01 3.11 1.30
N ARG A 93 17.52 4.31 1.00
CA ARG A 93 17.90 4.73 -0.35
C ARG A 93 18.76 3.69 -1.09
N PRO A 94 19.73 2.98 -0.47
CA PRO A 94 20.53 1.98 -1.19
C PRO A 94 19.69 0.80 -1.70
N ALA A 95 18.73 0.29 -0.92
CA ALA A 95 17.84 -0.80 -1.34
C ALA A 95 16.97 -0.39 -2.54
N ILE A 96 16.45 0.83 -2.49
CA ILE A 96 15.60 1.38 -3.54
C ILE A 96 16.41 1.66 -4.81
N ARG A 97 17.60 2.24 -4.66
CA ARG A 97 18.52 2.46 -5.76
C ARG A 97 18.93 1.14 -6.40
N HIS A 98 19.25 0.11 -5.62
CA HIS A 98 19.56 -1.23 -6.15
C HIS A 98 18.42 -1.77 -7.03
N LEU A 99 17.17 -1.64 -6.59
CA LEU A 99 16.00 -2.02 -7.39
C LEU A 99 15.88 -1.24 -8.70
N LEU A 100 16.02 0.10 -8.64
CA LEU A 100 15.89 0.95 -9.82
C LEU A 100 17.03 0.75 -10.81
N ASP A 101 18.27 0.66 -10.31
CA ASP A 101 19.47 0.48 -11.13
C ASP A 101 19.40 -0.89 -11.83
N GLY A 102 19.04 -1.95 -11.10
CA GLY A 102 18.85 -3.29 -11.66
C GLY A 102 17.72 -3.34 -12.70
N PHE A 103 16.59 -2.70 -12.42
CA PHE A 103 15.46 -2.67 -13.35
C PHE A 103 15.77 -1.84 -14.60
N TRP A 104 16.45 -0.70 -14.45
CA TRP A 104 16.93 0.09 -15.58
C TRP A 104 17.92 -0.67 -16.46
N ALA A 105 18.88 -1.37 -15.87
CA ALA A 105 19.84 -2.19 -16.60
C ALA A 105 19.15 -3.29 -17.42
N MET A 106 18.15 -3.94 -16.83
CA MET A 106 17.32 -4.94 -17.52
C MET A 106 16.58 -4.32 -18.72
N LEU A 107 15.88 -3.21 -18.53
CA LEU A 107 15.14 -2.53 -19.60
C LEU A 107 16.08 -2.09 -20.75
N GLU A 108 17.24 -1.53 -20.44
CA GLU A 108 18.22 -1.11 -21.45
C GLU A 108 18.82 -2.31 -22.20
N TRP A 109 19.10 -3.41 -21.50
CA TRP A 109 19.57 -4.64 -22.13
C TRP A 109 18.53 -5.22 -23.09
N GLU A 110 17.26 -5.29 -22.68
CA GLU A 110 16.18 -5.81 -23.53
C GLU A 110 15.91 -4.94 -24.75
N ARG A 111 15.95 -3.62 -24.59
CA ARG A 111 15.75 -2.65 -25.67
C ARG A 111 16.83 -2.76 -26.74
N ARG A 112 18.08 -2.96 -26.33
CA ARG A 112 19.24 -2.98 -27.26
C ARG A 112 19.64 -4.38 -27.71
N ARG A 113 19.25 -5.42 -26.96
CA ARG A 113 19.68 -6.83 -27.12
C ARG A 113 21.21 -7.00 -27.23
N LYS A 114 21.97 -6.03 -26.69
CA LYS A 114 23.43 -5.97 -26.72
C LYS A 114 23.95 -5.04 -25.62
N THR A 115 25.01 -5.44 -24.92
CA THR A 115 25.67 -4.61 -23.91
C THR A 115 26.51 -3.55 -24.62
N SER A 116 26.18 -2.28 -24.40
CA SER A 116 27.08 -1.18 -24.73
C SER A 116 28.13 -1.00 -23.63
N PRO A 117 29.33 -0.46 -23.91
CA PRO A 117 30.32 -0.18 -22.86
C PRO A 117 29.76 0.65 -21.69
N LEU A 118 28.85 1.59 -21.98
CA LEU A 118 28.18 2.39 -20.95
C LEU A 118 27.24 1.56 -20.07
N LEU A 119 26.51 0.61 -20.66
CA LEU A 119 25.65 -0.30 -19.90
C LEU A 119 26.47 -1.29 -19.06
N ALA A 120 27.60 -1.79 -19.59
CA ALA A 120 28.51 -2.65 -18.84
C ALA A 120 29.06 -1.91 -17.61
N ALA A 121 29.59 -0.70 -17.81
CA ALA A 121 30.11 0.13 -16.71
C ALA A 121 29.03 0.45 -15.67
N PHE A 122 27.81 0.77 -16.12
CA PHE A 122 26.68 1.01 -15.22
C PHE A 122 26.33 -0.23 -14.39
N ILE A 123 26.30 -1.42 -14.99
CA ILE A 123 26.03 -2.68 -14.27
C ILE A 123 27.11 -2.97 -13.23
N GLU A 124 28.38 -2.68 -13.53
CA GLU A 124 29.50 -2.85 -12.60
C GLU A 124 29.42 -1.90 -11.38
N GLU A 125 28.73 -0.77 -11.50
CA GLU A 125 28.48 0.16 -10.39
C GLU A 125 27.33 -0.28 -9.46
N ILE A 126 26.49 -1.22 -9.89
CA ILE A 126 25.38 -1.72 -9.07
C ILE A 126 25.95 -2.60 -7.96
N THR A 127 25.76 -2.19 -6.71
CA THR A 127 26.15 -3.00 -5.55
C THR A 127 25.46 -4.37 -5.63
N PRO A 128 26.21 -5.49 -5.60
CA PRO A 128 25.64 -6.83 -5.57
C PRO A 128 24.65 -7.01 -4.43
N PHE A 129 23.58 -7.77 -4.66
CA PHE A 129 22.51 -7.94 -3.68
C PHE A 129 23.01 -8.56 -2.38
N GLU A 130 23.95 -9.50 -2.48
CA GLU A 130 24.56 -10.23 -1.37
C GLU A 130 25.41 -9.32 -0.46
N GLU A 131 25.90 -8.20 -1.00
CA GLU A 131 26.70 -7.22 -0.27
C GLU A 131 25.85 -6.18 0.47
N LEU A 132 24.55 -6.09 0.17
CA LEU A 132 23.62 -5.29 0.96
C LEU A 132 23.45 -5.87 2.37
N SER A 133 23.27 -5.00 3.36
CA SER A 133 22.96 -5.46 4.73
C SER A 133 21.67 -6.29 4.76
N PRO A 134 21.49 -7.24 5.70
CA PRO A 134 20.27 -8.04 5.79
C PRO A 134 18.99 -7.21 5.86
N ARG A 135 19.06 -6.04 6.52
CA ARG A 135 17.97 -5.07 6.61
C ARG A 135 17.59 -4.49 5.23
N LEU A 136 18.58 -4.15 4.41
CA LEU A 136 18.37 -3.64 3.05
C LEU A 136 17.91 -4.75 2.10
N GLN A 137 18.44 -5.97 2.25
CA GLN A 137 17.95 -7.15 1.53
C GLN A 137 16.47 -7.42 1.83
N ALA A 138 16.07 -7.34 3.11
CA ALA A 138 14.68 -7.49 3.53
C ALA A 138 13.77 -6.45 2.87
N ALA A 139 14.23 -5.20 2.81
CA ALA A 139 13.53 -4.11 2.13
C ALA A 139 13.32 -4.37 0.63
N VAL A 140 14.37 -4.78 -0.08
CA VAL A 140 14.27 -5.17 -1.50
C VAL A 140 13.20 -6.25 -1.70
N HIS A 141 13.25 -7.32 -0.89
CA HIS A 141 12.23 -8.38 -0.95
C HIS A 141 10.83 -7.87 -0.64
N ALA A 142 10.65 -6.99 0.33
CA ALA A 142 9.33 -6.45 0.63
C ALA A 142 8.75 -5.57 -0.50
N VAL A 143 9.59 -4.81 -1.21
CA VAL A 143 9.15 -4.09 -2.41
C VAL A 143 8.70 -5.08 -3.48
N HIS A 144 9.51 -6.11 -3.76
CA HIS A 144 9.13 -7.18 -4.69
C HIS A 144 7.79 -7.83 -4.31
N ALA A 145 7.59 -8.16 -3.03
CA ALA A 145 6.33 -8.72 -2.56
C ALA A 145 5.14 -7.77 -2.79
N THR A 146 5.37 -6.47 -2.65
CA THR A 146 4.34 -5.44 -2.83
C THR A 146 3.96 -5.24 -4.30
N ILE A 147 4.93 -5.22 -5.22
CA ILE A 147 4.66 -5.03 -6.65
C ILE A 147 4.15 -6.31 -7.33
N SER A 148 4.50 -7.48 -6.81
CA SER A 148 4.10 -8.78 -7.34
C SER A 148 2.77 -9.29 -6.77
N LYS A 149 1.91 -8.45 -6.17
CA LYS A 149 0.64 -8.87 -5.54
C LYS A 149 -0.29 -9.69 -6.46
N VAL A 150 -0.21 -9.48 -7.77
CA VAL A 150 -0.96 -10.26 -8.77
C VAL A 150 -0.40 -11.69 -8.89
N GLN A 151 0.92 -11.85 -8.76
CA GLN A 151 1.64 -13.12 -8.78
C GLN A 151 1.82 -13.62 -7.33
N ARG A 152 0.74 -14.19 -6.77
CA ARG A 152 0.64 -14.49 -5.32
C ARG A 152 1.81 -15.30 -4.76
N ASP A 153 2.27 -16.32 -5.48
CA ASP A 153 3.38 -17.18 -5.02
C ASP A 153 4.71 -16.41 -4.93
N VAL A 154 4.95 -15.51 -5.89
CA VAL A 154 6.11 -14.61 -5.91
C VAL A 154 6.02 -13.63 -4.75
N ALA A 155 4.84 -13.03 -4.52
CA ALA A 155 4.62 -12.12 -3.41
C ALA A 155 4.83 -12.79 -2.05
N LEU A 156 4.29 -14.00 -1.87
CA LEU A 156 4.44 -14.77 -0.65
C LEU A 156 5.90 -15.13 -0.38
N THR A 157 6.61 -15.63 -1.39
CA THR A 157 8.04 -16.00 -1.29
C THR A 157 8.87 -14.80 -0.84
N HIS A 158 8.67 -13.65 -1.47
CA HIS A 158 9.41 -12.44 -1.12
C HIS A 158 9.03 -11.89 0.27
N ALA A 159 7.76 -11.97 0.68
CA ALA A 159 7.35 -11.58 2.02
C ALA A 159 8.00 -12.48 3.10
N GLN A 160 8.11 -13.79 2.85
CA GLN A 160 8.82 -14.74 3.72
C GLN A 160 10.30 -14.40 3.84
N LEU A 161 10.97 -14.11 2.71
CA LEU A 161 12.39 -13.72 2.70
C LEU A 161 12.61 -12.40 3.44
N ALA A 162 11.70 -11.43 3.33
CA ALA A 162 11.78 -10.18 4.08
C ALA A 162 11.74 -10.41 5.60
N VAL A 163 10.82 -11.24 6.07
CA VAL A 163 10.74 -11.64 7.49
C VAL A 163 11.97 -12.44 7.92
N GLN A 164 12.46 -13.37 7.10
CA GLN A 164 13.65 -14.15 7.42
C GLN A 164 14.90 -13.27 7.60
N LYS A 165 15.07 -12.26 6.74
CA LYS A 165 16.22 -11.36 6.75
C LYS A 165 16.15 -10.30 7.86
N SER A 166 14.94 -9.92 8.27
CA SER A 166 14.72 -8.89 9.30
C SER A 166 13.48 -9.21 10.16
N PRO A 167 13.54 -10.23 11.04
CA PRO A 167 12.36 -10.73 11.76
C PRO A 167 11.80 -9.76 12.81
N GLY A 168 12.59 -8.76 13.22
CA GLY A 168 12.17 -7.73 14.18
C GLY A 168 11.38 -6.57 13.58
N GLU A 169 11.16 -6.56 12.26
CA GLU A 169 10.39 -5.52 11.58
C GLU A 169 8.92 -5.95 11.48
N GLY A 170 8.06 -5.28 12.24
CA GLY A 170 6.63 -5.61 12.33
C GLY A 170 5.91 -5.53 10.99
N GLU A 171 6.35 -4.67 10.09
CA GLU A 171 5.68 -4.49 8.81
C GLU A 171 5.98 -5.61 7.81
N TRP A 172 7.12 -6.31 7.93
CA TRP A 172 7.36 -7.53 7.16
C TRP A 172 6.40 -8.64 7.57
N HIS A 173 6.10 -8.73 8.88
CA HIS A 173 5.04 -9.60 9.37
C HIS A 173 3.66 -9.13 8.92
N HIS A 174 3.40 -7.83 8.85
CA HIS A 174 2.13 -7.33 8.31
C HIS A 174 1.95 -7.73 6.84
N LEU A 175 2.98 -7.50 6.01
CA LEU A 175 3.00 -7.88 4.59
C LEU A 175 2.84 -9.39 4.41
N LEU A 176 3.58 -10.19 5.17
CA LEU A 176 3.44 -11.65 5.14
C LEU A 176 2.06 -12.10 5.62
N GLY A 177 1.49 -11.44 6.62
CA GLY A 177 0.10 -11.59 7.03
C GLY A 177 -0.85 -11.34 5.85
N LEU A 178 -0.73 -10.22 5.15
CA LEU A 178 -1.55 -9.93 3.98
C LEU A 178 -1.41 -10.99 2.87
N CYS A 179 -0.19 -11.45 2.58
CA CYS A 179 0.05 -12.49 1.57
C CYS A 179 -0.53 -13.85 1.96
N THR A 180 -0.38 -14.26 3.22
CA THR A 180 -0.90 -15.54 3.74
C THR A 180 -2.43 -15.55 3.82
N GLY A 181 -3.07 -14.40 4.00
CA GLY A 181 -4.52 -14.25 4.01
C GLY A 181 -5.19 -14.31 2.63
N LEU A 182 -4.42 -14.34 1.54
CA LEU A 182 -4.97 -14.44 0.19
C LEU A 182 -5.49 -15.87 -0.09
N PRO A 183 -6.63 -16.02 -0.79
CA PRO A 183 -7.09 -17.33 -1.22
C PRO A 183 -6.03 -18.05 -2.06
N GLY A 184 -5.79 -19.33 -1.75
CA GLY A 184 -4.82 -20.16 -2.47
C GLY A 184 -3.36 -19.95 -2.06
N SER A 185 -3.07 -19.20 -0.99
CA SER A 185 -1.70 -19.05 -0.44
C SER A 185 -1.10 -20.34 0.10
N GLY A 186 -1.91 -21.37 0.37
CA GLY A 186 -1.51 -22.59 1.06
C GLY A 186 -1.31 -22.43 2.57
N ALA A 187 -1.35 -21.19 3.08
CA ALA A 187 -1.23 -20.89 4.50
C ALA A 187 -2.55 -21.17 5.25
N THR A 188 -2.42 -21.60 6.49
CA THR A 188 -3.53 -21.79 7.39
C THR A 188 -4.07 -20.45 7.93
N PRO A 189 -5.35 -20.37 8.33
CA PRO A 189 -5.87 -19.20 9.04
C PRO A 189 -5.10 -18.86 10.32
N ALA A 190 -4.43 -19.84 10.94
CA ALA A 190 -3.61 -19.64 12.12
C ALA A 190 -2.28 -18.92 11.79
N GLU A 191 -1.62 -19.27 10.69
CA GLU A 191 -0.40 -18.58 10.23
C GLU A 191 -0.70 -17.12 9.86
N HIS A 192 -1.80 -16.88 9.15
CA HIS A 192 -2.26 -15.53 8.83
C HIS A 192 -2.44 -14.66 10.08
N GLU A 193 -3.12 -15.21 11.09
CA GLU A 193 -3.36 -14.53 12.35
C GLU A 193 -2.05 -14.30 13.14
N ALA A 194 -1.18 -15.31 13.20
CA ALA A 194 0.09 -15.24 13.92
C ALA A 194 0.98 -14.10 13.40
N HIS A 195 1.10 -13.95 12.08
CA HIS A 195 1.87 -12.87 11.49
C HIS A 195 1.26 -11.49 11.78
N LEU A 196 -0.07 -11.35 11.75
CA LEU A 196 -0.70 -10.07 12.08
C LEU A 196 -0.60 -9.71 13.58
N ARG A 197 -0.68 -10.71 14.47
CA ARG A 197 -0.42 -10.53 15.90
C ARG A 197 1.02 -10.09 16.15
N GLU A 198 1.99 -10.74 15.49
CA GLU A 198 3.40 -10.40 15.61
C GLU A 198 3.70 -9.01 15.03
N ALA A 199 3.09 -8.68 13.89
CA ALA A 199 3.17 -7.34 13.30
C ALA A 199 2.70 -6.26 14.28
N HIS A 200 1.51 -6.47 14.86
CA HIS A 200 0.93 -5.54 15.83
C HIS A 200 1.75 -5.47 17.12
N ARG A 201 2.33 -6.58 17.59
CA ARG A 201 3.22 -6.61 18.78
C ARG A 201 4.51 -5.83 18.54
N LEU A 202 5.13 -6.01 17.38
CA LEU A 202 6.39 -5.36 17.02
C LEU A 202 6.20 -3.87 16.69
N ARG A 203 5.08 -3.54 16.03
CA ARG A 203 4.73 -2.19 15.62
C ARG A 203 3.20 -2.00 15.72
N PRO A 204 2.70 -1.56 16.88
CA PRO A 204 1.32 -1.14 17.00
C PRO A 204 1.08 0.03 16.04
N GLY A 205 0.04 -0.09 15.22
CA GLY A 205 -0.34 0.93 14.26
C GLY A 205 -1.76 0.73 13.78
N PRO A 206 -2.39 1.78 13.22
CA PRO A 206 -3.80 1.73 12.81
C PRO A 206 -4.07 0.62 11.80
N HIS A 207 -3.11 0.36 10.91
CA HIS A 207 -3.27 -0.60 9.82
C HIS A 207 -3.17 -2.04 10.30
N THR A 208 -2.17 -2.33 11.13
CA THR A 208 -2.03 -3.63 11.79
C THR A 208 -3.21 -3.90 12.71
N ALA A 209 -3.69 -2.89 13.45
CA ALA A 209 -4.84 -2.99 14.34
C ALA A 209 -6.14 -3.34 13.59
N VAL A 210 -6.53 -2.57 12.57
CA VAL A 210 -7.80 -2.82 11.85
C VAL A 210 -7.74 -4.10 11.01
N THR A 211 -6.57 -4.46 10.48
CA THR A 211 -6.39 -5.72 9.75
C THR A 211 -6.46 -6.93 10.68
N LEU A 212 -5.82 -6.85 11.86
CA LEU A 212 -5.94 -7.88 12.88
C LEU A 212 -7.38 -7.98 13.40
N ALA A 213 -8.06 -6.85 13.65
CA ALA A 213 -9.47 -6.83 14.02
C ALA A 213 -10.35 -7.56 13.01
N ARG A 214 -10.11 -7.36 11.71
CA ARG A 214 -10.82 -8.09 10.64
C ARG A 214 -10.67 -9.60 10.74
N VAL A 215 -9.47 -10.09 11.03
CA VAL A 215 -9.19 -11.53 11.18
C VAL A 215 -9.83 -12.10 12.43
N LEU A 216 -9.81 -11.34 13.52
CA LEU A 216 -10.38 -11.75 14.80
C LEU A 216 -11.91 -11.63 14.85
N ALA A 217 -12.55 -10.88 13.94
CA ALA A 217 -13.98 -10.56 13.99
C ALA A 217 -14.91 -11.79 14.06
N SER A 218 -14.49 -12.95 13.56
CA SER A 218 -15.28 -14.18 13.61
C SER A 218 -15.00 -15.07 14.83
N LYS A 219 -13.87 -14.88 15.52
CA LYS A 219 -13.39 -15.77 16.60
C LYS A 219 -13.31 -15.08 17.96
N GLU A 220 -12.83 -13.85 17.99
CA GLU A 220 -12.55 -13.04 19.19
C GLU A 220 -13.19 -11.65 19.04
N LYS A 221 -14.51 -11.62 18.91
CA LYS A 221 -15.30 -10.39 18.66
C LYS A 221 -14.97 -9.24 19.62
N GLY A 222 -14.79 -9.54 20.91
CA GLY A 222 -14.41 -8.55 21.92
C GLY A 222 -13.07 -7.89 21.60
N ARG A 223 -12.04 -8.70 21.33
CA ARG A 223 -10.71 -8.19 20.99
C ARG A 223 -10.70 -7.44 19.65
N ALA A 224 -11.45 -7.94 18.66
CA ALA A 224 -11.62 -7.26 17.38
C ALA A 224 -12.26 -5.87 17.56
N ARG A 225 -13.26 -5.75 18.44
CA ARG A 225 -13.91 -4.47 18.75
C ARG A 225 -12.96 -3.50 19.44
N GLU A 226 -12.21 -3.95 20.43
CA GLU A 226 -11.21 -3.13 21.12
C GLU A 226 -10.19 -2.53 20.13
N LEU A 227 -9.61 -3.36 19.26
CA LEU A 227 -8.64 -2.95 18.25
C LEU A 227 -9.24 -1.95 17.25
N LEU A 228 -10.49 -2.17 16.84
CA LEU A 228 -11.19 -1.28 15.92
C LEU A 228 -11.47 0.08 16.58
N ASP A 229 -11.98 0.08 17.80
CA ASP A 229 -12.30 1.30 18.55
C ASP A 229 -11.03 2.10 18.88
N GLU A 230 -9.91 1.43 19.18
CA GLU A 230 -8.61 2.04 19.34
C GLU A 230 -8.13 2.72 18.06
N ALA A 231 -8.15 2.00 16.92
CA ALA A 231 -7.74 2.56 15.64
C ALA A 231 -8.59 3.78 15.23
N LEU A 232 -9.91 3.72 15.43
CA LEU A 232 -10.82 4.85 15.14
C LEU A 232 -10.63 6.04 16.08
N ARG A 233 -10.25 5.80 17.34
CA ARG A 233 -10.02 6.86 18.33
C ARG A 233 -8.71 7.59 18.08
N GLU A 234 -7.64 6.85 17.79
CA GLU A 234 -6.32 7.41 17.57
C GLU A 234 -6.16 8.02 16.17
N HIS A 235 -6.87 7.45 15.19
CA HIS A 235 -6.78 7.86 13.78
C HIS A 235 -8.18 8.10 13.16
N PRO A 236 -8.97 9.06 13.69
CA PRO A 236 -10.37 9.26 13.30
C PRO A 236 -10.57 9.72 11.85
N ASP A 237 -9.53 10.28 11.24
CA ASP A 237 -9.53 10.73 9.84
C ASP A 237 -8.59 9.90 8.96
N SER A 238 -8.09 8.75 9.43
CA SER A 238 -7.34 7.84 8.56
C SER A 238 -8.32 7.17 7.60
N PRO A 239 -8.24 7.44 6.29
CA PRO A 239 -9.26 6.90 5.42
C PRO A 239 -9.05 5.39 5.17
N TYR A 240 -7.87 4.82 5.45
CA TYR A 240 -7.66 3.36 5.54
C TYR A 240 -8.48 2.74 6.66
N VAL A 241 -8.37 3.32 7.85
CA VAL A 241 -9.11 2.87 9.04
C VAL A 241 -10.60 3.00 8.76
N LEU A 242 -11.08 4.15 8.28
CA LEU A 242 -12.49 4.37 7.95
C LEU A 242 -13.01 3.36 6.91
N SER A 243 -12.23 3.11 5.86
CA SER A 243 -12.60 2.20 4.75
C SER A 243 -12.71 0.74 5.19
N LEU A 244 -11.86 0.28 6.10
CA LEU A 244 -11.91 -1.09 6.63
C LEU A 244 -12.84 -1.23 7.84
N ALA A 245 -12.97 -0.18 8.65
CA ALA A 245 -13.78 -0.18 9.85
C ALA A 245 -15.24 -0.57 9.58
N GLY A 246 -15.83 -0.07 8.49
CA GLY A 246 -17.19 -0.44 8.11
C GLY A 246 -17.38 -1.95 7.88
N GLU A 247 -16.43 -2.61 7.23
CA GLU A 247 -16.47 -4.06 7.00
C GLU A 247 -16.26 -4.84 8.30
N VAL A 248 -15.29 -4.42 9.11
CA VAL A 248 -14.98 -5.06 10.39
C VAL A 248 -16.16 -4.93 11.36
N LEU A 249 -16.80 -3.77 11.43
CA LEU A 249 -17.97 -3.53 12.26
C LEU A 249 -19.12 -4.50 11.90
N VAL A 250 -19.41 -4.65 10.60
CA VAL A 250 -20.41 -5.60 10.11
C VAL A 250 -20.03 -7.05 10.44
N ALA A 251 -18.74 -7.40 10.44
CA ALA A 251 -18.29 -8.73 10.81
C ALA A 251 -18.43 -9.02 12.31
N ILE A 252 -18.18 -8.02 13.17
CA ILE A 252 -18.30 -8.15 14.62
C ILE A 252 -19.77 -8.20 15.05
N ASP A 253 -20.55 -7.18 14.68
CA ASP A 253 -21.90 -6.94 15.19
C ASP A 253 -23.01 -7.58 14.35
N GLY A 254 -22.66 -8.08 13.16
CA GLY A 254 -23.62 -8.52 12.17
C GLY A 254 -24.26 -7.35 11.40
N LEU A 255 -24.96 -7.68 10.32
CA LEU A 255 -25.61 -6.68 9.48
C LEU A 255 -27.04 -6.38 9.97
N ASN A 256 -27.16 -5.41 10.88
CA ASN A 256 -28.42 -4.80 11.28
C ASN A 256 -28.49 -3.32 10.82
N VAL A 257 -29.62 -2.65 11.04
CA VAL A 257 -29.84 -1.26 10.59
C VAL A 257 -28.83 -0.30 11.21
N GLU A 258 -28.51 -0.46 12.49
CA GLU A 258 -27.57 0.40 13.21
C GLU A 258 -26.15 0.21 12.68
N THR A 259 -25.68 -1.04 12.63
CA THR A 259 -24.35 -1.40 12.10
C THR A 259 -24.19 -0.96 10.66
N ALA A 260 -25.21 -1.16 9.81
CA ALA A 260 -25.18 -0.70 8.43
C ALA A 260 -25.11 0.81 8.32
N THR A 261 -25.84 1.54 9.18
CA THR A 261 -25.80 3.00 9.22
C THR A 261 -24.42 3.50 9.63
N GLN A 262 -23.82 2.92 10.67
CA GLN A 262 -22.49 3.29 11.14
C GLN A 262 -21.42 2.96 10.10
N ALA A 263 -21.46 1.76 9.50
CA ALA A 263 -20.54 1.37 8.44
C ALA A 263 -20.65 2.29 7.21
N LYS A 264 -21.87 2.69 6.83
CA LYS A 264 -22.08 3.65 5.75
C LYS A 264 -21.46 5.00 6.06
N ARG A 265 -21.68 5.54 7.27
CA ARG A 265 -21.09 6.83 7.70
C ARG A 265 -19.56 6.82 7.64
N LEU A 266 -18.93 5.72 8.04
CA LEU A 266 -17.48 5.58 7.97
C LEU A 266 -16.98 5.61 6.51
N LEU A 267 -17.66 4.90 5.61
CA LEU A 267 -17.35 4.88 4.18
C LEU A 267 -17.63 6.24 3.50
N GLU A 268 -18.73 6.90 3.84
CA GLU A 268 -19.05 8.26 3.34
C GLU A 268 -18.01 9.28 3.83
N ARG A 269 -17.58 9.21 5.10
CA ARG A 269 -16.47 10.03 5.61
C ARG A 269 -15.18 9.74 4.87
N CYS A 270 -14.87 8.45 4.62
CA CYS A 270 -13.72 8.06 3.81
C CYS A 270 -13.78 8.71 2.41
N SER A 271 -14.93 8.65 1.72
CA SER A 271 -15.14 9.29 0.41
C SER A 271 -14.95 10.81 0.47
N SER A 272 -15.48 11.45 1.52
CA SER A 272 -15.34 12.91 1.69
C SER A 272 -13.89 13.38 1.87
N LEU A 273 -13.02 12.53 2.40
CA LEU A 273 -11.61 12.85 2.65
C LEU A 273 -10.71 12.64 1.42
N ILE A 274 -11.04 11.67 0.56
CA ILE A 274 -10.15 11.24 -0.54
C ILE A 274 -10.76 11.43 -1.94
N GLY A 275 -11.96 11.99 -2.00
CA GLY A 275 -12.81 12.02 -3.19
C GLY A 275 -13.51 10.69 -3.45
N ASP A 276 -14.39 10.69 -4.45
CA ASP A 276 -15.09 9.48 -4.89
C ASP A 276 -14.10 8.51 -5.52
N ARG A 277 -14.12 7.27 -5.04
CA ARG A 277 -13.22 6.21 -5.50
C ARG A 277 -13.97 4.93 -5.79
N GLY A 278 -13.58 4.25 -6.87
CA GLY A 278 -14.19 2.98 -7.26
C GLY A 278 -14.19 1.94 -6.14
N SER A 279 -13.11 1.85 -5.35
CA SER A 279 -13.03 0.92 -4.22
C SER A 279 -14.02 1.27 -3.08
N THR A 280 -14.08 2.54 -2.67
CA THR A 280 -15.01 3.03 -1.63
C THR A 280 -16.47 2.91 -2.09
N GLU A 281 -16.75 3.30 -3.33
CA GLU A 281 -18.07 3.20 -3.95
C GLU A 281 -18.53 1.75 -4.08
N LEU A 282 -17.63 0.82 -4.42
CA LEU A 282 -17.93 -0.61 -4.44
C LEU A 282 -18.28 -1.16 -3.05
N LYS A 283 -17.59 -0.69 -2.00
CA LYS A 283 -17.91 -1.06 -0.61
C LYS A 283 -19.28 -0.53 -0.19
N LEU A 284 -19.61 0.72 -0.51
CA LEU A 284 -20.92 1.33 -0.28
C LEU A 284 -22.04 0.56 -1.01
N ALA A 285 -21.81 0.21 -2.28
CA ALA A 285 -22.75 -0.59 -3.08
C ALA A 285 -23.01 -1.95 -2.44
N ASN A 286 -21.95 -2.66 -2.05
CA ASN A 286 -22.03 -3.97 -1.41
C ASN A 286 -22.73 -3.91 -0.04
N LEU A 287 -22.49 -2.85 0.74
CA LEU A 287 -23.16 -2.64 2.02
C LEU A 287 -24.67 -2.44 1.82
N CYS A 288 -25.06 -1.53 0.91
CA CYS A 288 -26.47 -1.26 0.60
C CYS A 288 -27.18 -2.50 0.08
N ARG A 289 -26.54 -3.26 -0.83
CA ARG A 289 -27.09 -4.50 -1.38
C ARG A 289 -27.33 -5.55 -0.28
N ARG A 290 -26.39 -5.72 0.65
CA ARG A 290 -26.50 -6.72 1.72
C ARG A 290 -27.57 -6.36 2.75
N GLN A 291 -27.83 -5.07 2.98
CA GLN A 291 -28.82 -4.61 3.97
C GLN A 291 -30.26 -4.97 3.54
N GLY A 292 -30.52 -5.10 2.23
CA GLY A 292 -31.85 -5.34 1.67
C GLY A 292 -32.72 -4.07 1.69
N GLY A 293 -33.60 -3.92 0.68
CA GLY A 293 -34.50 -2.76 0.58
C GLY A 293 -33.80 -1.44 0.21
N ARG A 294 -32.53 -1.50 -0.20
CA ARG A 294 -31.71 -0.36 -0.65
C ARG A 294 -31.09 -0.61 -2.02
N GLU A 295 -31.81 -1.34 -2.87
CA GLU A 295 -31.35 -1.75 -4.20
C GLU A 295 -31.08 -0.55 -5.11
N ALA A 296 -31.88 0.52 -4.99
CA ALA A 296 -31.69 1.74 -5.75
C ALA A 296 -30.37 2.45 -5.40
N GLU A 297 -30.05 2.55 -4.11
CA GLU A 297 -28.77 3.13 -3.64
C GLU A 297 -27.58 2.27 -4.05
N ALA A 298 -27.70 0.94 -3.89
CA ALA A 298 -26.66 0.01 -4.35
C ALA A 298 -26.38 0.18 -5.85
N LYS A 299 -27.44 0.29 -6.67
CA LYS A 299 -27.32 0.53 -8.12
C LYS A 299 -26.64 1.86 -8.43
N ALA A 300 -26.98 2.94 -7.72
CA ALA A 300 -26.35 4.24 -7.91
C ALA A 300 -24.83 4.18 -7.65
N HIS A 301 -24.42 3.54 -6.55
CA HIS A 301 -23.00 3.35 -6.24
C HIS A 301 -22.29 2.46 -7.27
N TYR A 302 -22.90 1.35 -7.73
CA TYR A 302 -22.32 0.55 -8.83
C TYR A 302 -22.16 1.36 -10.12
N GLN A 303 -23.11 2.23 -10.46
CA GLN A 303 -23.00 3.10 -11.63
C GLN A 303 -21.84 4.09 -11.50
N LYS A 304 -21.63 4.68 -10.32
CA LYS A 304 -20.45 5.52 -10.06
C LYS A 304 -19.14 4.75 -10.25
N VAL A 305 -19.05 3.50 -9.78
CA VAL A 305 -17.86 2.66 -10.00
C VAL A 305 -17.58 2.52 -11.50
N LEU A 306 -18.60 2.26 -12.32
CA LEU A 306 -18.43 2.14 -13.77
C LEU A 306 -17.97 3.43 -14.44
N VAL A 307 -18.50 4.58 -14.00
CA VAL A 307 -18.08 5.90 -14.50
C VAL A 307 -16.61 6.14 -14.17
N LEU A 308 -16.22 5.94 -12.90
CA LEU A 308 -14.84 6.13 -12.44
C LEU A 308 -13.85 5.20 -13.15
N LEU A 309 -14.26 3.96 -13.45
CA LEU A 309 -13.44 3.05 -14.27
C LEU A 309 -13.29 3.57 -15.70
N HIS A 310 -14.35 4.11 -16.29
CA HIS A 310 -14.29 4.65 -17.65
C HIS A 310 -13.40 5.90 -17.74
N GLU A 311 -13.54 6.83 -16.79
CA GLU A 311 -12.72 8.05 -16.72
C GLU A 311 -11.23 7.73 -16.53
N SER A 312 -10.90 6.71 -15.72
CA SER A 312 -9.52 6.25 -15.55
C SER A 312 -8.87 5.68 -16.83
N HIS A 313 -9.68 5.28 -17.82
CA HIS A 313 -9.18 4.80 -19.12
C HIS A 313 -8.98 5.92 -20.15
N PHE A 314 -9.56 7.11 -19.93
CA PHE A 314 -9.46 8.23 -20.88
C PHE A 314 -8.32 9.21 -20.55
N GLU A 315 -7.85 9.29 -19.30
CA GLU A 315 -6.68 10.10 -18.95
C GLU A 315 -5.34 9.50 -19.44
N ASP A 316 -5.32 8.20 -19.76
CA ASP A 316 -4.17 7.51 -20.39
C ASP A 316 -4.24 7.53 -21.94
N GLY A 317 -5.26 8.15 -22.52
CA GLY A 317 -5.59 8.07 -23.94
C GLY A 317 -5.44 9.39 -24.68
N ASP A 318 -4.20 9.78 -24.99
CA ASP A 318 -3.97 10.69 -26.12
C ASP A 318 -4.49 10.02 -27.41
N GLY A 319 -5.70 10.42 -27.82
CA GLY A 319 -6.21 10.33 -29.19
C GLY A 319 -6.42 8.94 -29.79
N ILE A 320 -7.51 8.25 -29.40
CA ILE A 320 -8.20 7.37 -30.36
C ILE A 320 -9.08 8.26 -31.25
N LYS A 321 -8.52 8.73 -32.38
CA LYS A 321 -9.34 9.21 -33.49
C LYS A 321 -10.14 8.03 -34.02
N ALA A 322 -11.46 8.15 -33.96
CA ALA A 322 -12.39 7.24 -34.59
C ALA A 322 -12.13 7.18 -36.11
N TYR A 323 -11.94 5.96 -36.61
CA TYR A 323 -12.30 5.52 -37.95
C TYR A 323 -13.02 4.17 -37.83
#